data_AF-A0A2V4H4Q0-F1
#
_entry.id   AF-A0A2V4H4Q0-F1
#
_cell.length_a   1.000
_cell.length_b   1.000
_cell.length_c   1.000
_cell.angle_alpha   90.00
_cell.angle_beta   90.00
_cell.angle_gamma   90.00
#
_symmetry.space_group_name_H-M   'P 1'
#
loop_
_entity.id
_entity.type
_entity.pdbx_description
1 polymer ?
#
loop_
_entity_poly.entity_id
_entity_poly.type
_entity_poly.pdbx_seq_one_letter_code
_entity_poly.pdbx_strand_id
1 'polypeptide(L)'
;MPERFVEMLRDENGKIIVRIPAETVSYANLRGNGDEYLLVHLVKVFDPHLKLPTHSIDEKAICRTVTFKDSRGYDHIGLEIPQELVRDYDMKAGEYIEAVIEHAVLKDKIAAVYPNLEILNQYPYWWRKIGE
;
A
#
# COMPACT_ATOMS: atom_id res chain seq x y z
N MET A 1 -11.17 7.90 11.11
CA MET A 1 -10.75 6.49 11.07
C MET A 1 -9.58 6.39 10.10
N PRO A 2 -8.58 5.55 10.34
CA PRO A 2 -7.45 5.40 9.41
C PRO A 2 -7.93 4.86 8.05
N GLU A 3 -7.22 5.17 6.97
CA GLU A 3 -7.60 4.73 5.62
C GLU A 3 -7.14 3.30 5.35
N ARG A 4 -8.06 2.41 4.95
CA ARG A 4 -7.77 0.99 4.68
C ARG A 4 -7.89 0.71 3.19
N PHE A 5 -6.87 0.08 2.61
CA PHE A 5 -6.80 -0.18 1.17
C PHE A 5 -6.18 -1.55 0.85
N VAL A 6 -6.40 -2.03 -0.39
CA VAL A 6 -5.79 -3.23 -0.94
C VAL A 6 -5.16 -2.90 -2.28
N GLU A 7 -3.86 -3.14 -2.42
CA GLU A 7 -3.11 -2.82 -3.64
C GLU A 7 -2.05 -3.87 -3.96
N MET A 8 -1.63 -3.90 -5.22
CA MET A 8 -0.67 -4.88 -5.72
C MET A 8 0.76 -4.51 -5.31
N LEU A 9 1.49 -5.46 -4.78
CA LEU A 9 2.93 -5.40 -4.55
C LEU A 9 3.67 -5.40 -5.90
N ARG A 10 4.63 -4.49 -6.04
CA ARG A 10 5.43 -4.32 -7.25
C ARG A 10 6.90 -4.37 -6.88
N ASP A 11 7.71 -4.95 -7.74
CA ASP A 11 9.16 -4.79 -7.66
C ASP A 11 9.58 -3.56 -8.46
N GLU A 12 10.26 -2.63 -7.80
CA GLU A 12 10.89 -1.48 -8.43
C GLU A 12 12.35 -1.43 -7.96
N ASN A 13 13.28 -1.83 -8.84
CA ASN A 13 14.72 -1.88 -8.55
C ASN A 13 15.07 -2.73 -7.29
N GLY A 14 14.42 -3.88 -7.11
CA GLY A 14 14.66 -4.78 -5.99
C GLY A 14 14.01 -4.35 -4.67
N LYS A 15 13.11 -3.37 -4.72
CA LYS A 15 12.30 -2.92 -3.60
C LYS A 15 10.84 -3.24 -3.84
N ILE A 16 10.16 -3.76 -2.82
CA ILE A 16 8.72 -3.97 -2.89
C ILE A 16 8.00 -2.66 -2.56
N ILE A 17 7.22 -2.19 -3.53
CA ILE A 17 6.43 -0.98 -3.41
C ILE A 17 4.95 -1.29 -3.63
N VAL A 18 4.09 -0.54 -2.95
CA VAL A 18 2.64 -0.59 -3.16
C VAL A 18 2.13 0.82 -3.47
N ARG A 19 1.18 0.93 -4.40
CA ARG A 19 0.62 2.25 -4.75
C ARG A 19 -0.19 2.81 -3.58
N ILE A 20 -0.05 4.11 -3.33
CA ILE A 20 -0.89 4.82 -2.35
C ILE A 20 -2.16 5.31 -3.06
N PRO A 21 -3.35 5.16 -2.46
CA PRO A 21 -4.59 5.71 -3.02
C PRO A 21 -4.48 7.21 -3.31
N ALA A 22 -5.06 7.64 -4.44
CA ALA A 22 -4.96 9.02 -4.90
C ALA A 22 -5.59 10.01 -3.90
N GLU A 23 -6.64 9.61 -3.19
CA GLU A 23 -7.24 10.43 -2.14
C GLU A 23 -6.27 10.65 -0.98
N THR A 24 -5.59 9.61 -0.49
CA THR A 24 -4.55 9.75 0.55
C THR A 24 -3.45 10.70 0.10
N VAL A 25 -2.97 10.53 -1.14
CA VAL A 25 -1.91 11.37 -1.73
C VAL A 25 -2.33 12.84 -1.73
N SER A 26 -3.56 13.12 -2.18
CA SER A 26 -4.09 14.48 -2.22
C SER A 26 -4.32 15.06 -0.81
N TYR A 27 -4.87 14.27 0.11
CA TYR A 27 -5.22 14.71 1.46
C TYR A 27 -3.98 15.00 2.30
N ALA A 28 -3.03 14.06 2.32
CA ALA A 28 -1.78 14.19 3.07
C ALA A 28 -0.72 15.00 2.31
N ASN A 29 -1.03 15.51 1.11
CA ASN A 29 -0.13 16.31 0.26
C ASN A 29 1.23 15.61 0.04
N LEU A 30 1.17 14.30 -0.24
CA LEU A 30 2.35 13.46 -0.45
C LEU A 30 2.96 13.76 -1.82
N ARG A 31 4.29 13.81 -1.88
CA ARG A 31 5.04 14.04 -3.12
C ARG A 31 5.93 12.87 -3.50
N GLY A 32 6.13 11.88 -2.61
CA GLY A 32 6.96 10.71 -2.87
C GLY A 32 8.46 11.00 -2.79
N ASN A 33 8.86 11.98 -1.98
CA ASN A 33 10.26 12.36 -1.80
C ASN A 33 10.84 11.82 -0.48
N GLY A 34 12.16 11.92 -0.33
CA GLY A 34 12.91 11.15 0.65
C GLY A 34 12.66 11.44 2.14
N ASP A 35 11.91 12.48 2.47
CA ASP A 35 11.64 12.89 3.85
C ASP A 35 10.16 12.74 4.24
N GLU A 36 9.43 11.89 3.52
CA GLU A 36 8.01 11.58 3.73
C GLU A 36 7.83 10.11 4.13
N TYR A 37 7.16 9.89 5.26
CA TYR A 37 6.93 8.56 5.82
C TYR A 37 5.47 8.39 6.20
N LEU A 38 4.97 7.16 6.07
CA LEU A 38 3.65 6.78 6.56
C LEU A 38 3.81 5.72 7.65
N LEU A 39 3.06 5.88 8.74
CA LEU A 39 2.83 4.80 9.69
C LEU A 39 1.68 3.96 9.16
N VAL A 40 1.98 2.72 8.79
CA VAL A 40 1.06 1.81 8.13
C VAL A 40 0.98 0.51 8.91
N HIS A 41 -0.24 0.05 9.16
CA HIS A 41 -0.51 -1.28 9.70
C HIS A 41 -0.76 -2.24 8.52
N LEU A 42 0.18 -3.16 8.31
CA LEU A 42 0.10 -4.20 7.30
C LEU A 42 -0.72 -5.37 7.87
N VAL A 43 -1.82 -5.71 7.22
CA VAL A 43 -2.80 -6.66 7.77
C VAL A 43 -2.54 -8.07 7.24
N LYS A 44 -2.52 -8.23 5.91
CA LYS A 44 -2.38 -9.54 5.25
C LYS A 44 -1.98 -9.42 3.78
N VAL A 45 -1.41 -10.48 3.25
CA VAL A 45 -1.04 -10.63 1.83
C VAL A 45 -1.91 -11.70 1.18
N PHE A 46 -2.18 -11.54 -0.12
CA PHE A 46 -3.01 -12.43 -0.91
C PHE A 46 -2.35 -12.77 -2.23
N ASP A 47 -2.48 -14.04 -2.61
CA ASP A 47 -2.20 -14.48 -3.97
C ASP A 47 -3.45 -14.30 -4.85
N PRO A 48 -3.37 -13.54 -5.97
CA PRO A 48 -4.49 -13.32 -6.87
C PRO A 48 -5.04 -14.61 -7.50
N HIS A 49 -4.21 -15.65 -7.64
CA HIS A 49 -4.57 -16.94 -8.22
C HIS A 49 -5.26 -17.85 -7.21
N LEU A 50 -4.82 -17.85 -5.95
CA LEU A 50 -5.38 -18.71 -4.91
C LEU A 50 -6.65 -18.12 -4.27
N LYS A 51 -6.89 -16.80 -4.43
CA LYS A 51 -8.05 -16.07 -3.86
C LYS A 51 -8.19 -16.21 -2.34
N LEU A 52 -7.10 -16.58 -1.67
CA LEU A 52 -7.01 -16.75 -0.22
C LEU A 52 -5.81 -15.95 0.29
N PRO A 53 -5.87 -15.48 1.55
CA PRO A 53 -4.70 -14.85 2.16
C PRO A 53 -3.57 -15.88 2.21
N THR A 54 -2.41 -15.52 1.66
CA THR A 54 -1.19 -16.32 1.75
C THR A 54 -0.67 -16.29 3.19
N HIS A 55 -0.60 -15.08 3.79
CA HIS A 55 -0.15 -14.89 5.17
C HIS A 55 -0.86 -13.70 5.85
N SER A 56 -1.15 -13.84 7.14
CA SER A 56 -1.50 -12.70 8.01
C SER A 56 -0.22 -12.08 8.57
N ILE A 57 -0.12 -10.76 8.53
CA ILE A 57 1.04 -10.02 9.01
C ILE A 57 0.73 -9.42 10.40
N ASP A 58 -0.30 -8.57 10.45
CA ASP A 58 -0.73 -7.83 11.63
C ASP A 58 0.39 -7.00 12.31
N GLU A 59 1.21 -6.32 11.50
CA GLU A 59 2.35 -5.51 11.99
C GLU A 59 2.30 -4.05 11.57
N LYS A 60 2.80 -3.17 12.43
CA LYS A 60 2.94 -1.74 12.14
C LYS A 60 4.33 -1.43 11.64
N ALA A 61 4.40 -0.68 10.55
CA ALA A 61 5.62 -0.33 9.87
C ALA A 61 5.67 1.17 9.56
N ILE A 62 6.86 1.75 9.69
CA ILE A 62 7.15 3.08 9.13
C ILE A 62 7.65 2.84 7.72
N CYS A 63 6.86 3.26 6.74
CA CYS A 63 7.13 3.03 5.35
C CYS A 63 7.47 4.36 4.66
N ARG A 64 8.48 4.37 3.80
CA ARG A 64 8.90 5.56 3.07
C ARG A 64 8.01 5.77 1.85
N THR A 65 7.63 7.01 1.54
CA THR A 65 6.96 7.30 0.27
C THR A 65 7.97 7.45 -0.85
N VAL A 66 7.62 6.97 -2.03
CA VAL A 66 8.46 6.99 -3.23
C VAL A 66 7.63 7.39 -4.44
N THR A 67 8.25 7.90 -5.49
CA THR A 67 7.62 8.02 -6.81
C THR A 67 8.06 6.85 -7.68
N PHE A 68 7.12 6.24 -8.39
CA PHE A 68 7.40 5.17 -9.35
C PHE A 68 6.56 5.33 -10.60
N LYS A 69 6.96 4.68 -11.69
CA LYS A 69 6.21 4.66 -12.94
C LYS A 69 5.39 3.38 -13.07
N ASP A 70 4.12 3.50 -13.45
CA ASP A 70 3.35 2.31 -13.82
C ASP A 70 3.78 1.76 -15.19
N SER A 71 3.18 0.62 -15.58
CA SER A 71 3.44 -0.02 -16.87
C SER A 71 3.06 0.82 -18.09
N ARG A 72 2.33 1.92 -17.90
CA ARG A 72 1.94 2.88 -18.94
C ARG A 72 2.84 4.13 -18.93
N GLY A 73 3.79 4.22 -18.01
CA GLY A 73 4.74 5.32 -17.88
C GLY A 73 4.22 6.52 -17.08
N TYR A 74 3.07 6.41 -16.41
CA TYR A 74 2.56 7.48 -15.55
C TYR A 74 3.20 7.43 -14.17
N ASP A 75 3.50 8.61 -13.62
CA ASP A 75 4.04 8.74 -12.28
C ASP A 75 2.96 8.51 -11.22
N HIS A 76 3.28 7.70 -10.22
CA HIS A 76 2.44 7.43 -9.06
C HIS A 76 3.26 7.56 -7.78
N ILE A 77 2.56 7.85 -6.68
CA ILE A 77 3.17 7.77 -5.35
C ILE A 77 2.97 6.36 -4.82
N GLY A 78 4.07 5.76 -4.42
CA GLY A 78 4.15 4.45 -3.81
C GLY A 78 4.62 4.53 -2.37
N LEU A 79 4.43 3.42 -1.68
CA LEU A 79 4.87 3.13 -0.33
C LEU A 79 5.89 2.01 -0.43
N GLU A 80 7.12 2.28 -0.01
CA GLU A 80 8.19 1.27 0.10
C GLU A 80 7.98 0.46 1.37
N ILE A 81 7.73 -0.84 1.22
CA ILE A 81 7.60 -1.77 2.35
C ILE A 81 9.00 -2.10 2.87
N PRO A 82 9.25 -2.03 4.19
CA PRO A 82 10.54 -2.39 4.77
C PRO A 82 11.01 -3.78 4.34
N GLN A 83 12.27 -3.88 3.93
CA GLN A 83 12.85 -5.11 3.38
C GLN A 83 12.89 -6.25 4.40
N GLU A 84 12.95 -5.93 5.69
CA GLU A 84 12.80 -6.88 6.79
C GLU A 84 11.45 -7.59 6.69
N LEU A 85 10.35 -6.84 6.63
CA LEU A 85 9.00 -7.39 6.54
C LEU A 85 8.79 -8.18 5.25
N VAL A 86 9.30 -7.67 4.13
CA VAL A 86 9.25 -8.40 2.84
C VAL A 86 9.87 -9.78 2.97
N ARG A 87 11.01 -9.91 3.66
CA ARG A 87 11.70 -11.18 3.87
C ARG A 87 11.01 -12.07 4.89
N ASP A 88 10.59 -11.50 6.02
CA ASP A 88 9.99 -12.25 7.13
C ASP A 88 8.65 -12.89 6.72
N TYR A 89 7.93 -12.23 5.82
CA TYR A 89 6.63 -12.68 5.32
C TYR A 89 6.64 -13.21 3.88
N ASP A 90 7.83 -13.40 3.28
CA ASP A 90 8.04 -13.89 1.90
C ASP A 90 7.14 -13.17 0.86
N MET A 91 7.03 -11.85 0.98
CA MET A 91 6.15 -11.05 0.13
C MET A 91 6.70 -10.93 -1.30
N LYS A 92 5.87 -11.18 -2.30
CA LYS A 92 6.28 -11.23 -3.71
C LYS A 92 5.54 -10.20 -4.57
N ALA A 93 6.25 -9.69 -5.57
CA ALA A 93 5.63 -8.86 -6.60
C ALA A 93 4.50 -9.62 -7.31
N GLY A 94 3.38 -8.96 -7.55
CA GLY A 94 2.16 -9.55 -8.11
C GLY A 94 1.15 -10.03 -7.05
N GLU A 95 1.57 -10.23 -5.80
CA GLU A 95 0.63 -10.41 -4.69
C GLU A 95 -0.06 -9.10 -4.32
N TYR A 96 -1.16 -9.19 -3.58
CA TYR A 96 -1.89 -8.04 -3.06
C TYR A 96 -1.66 -7.93 -1.57
N ILE A 97 -1.55 -6.71 -1.06
CA ILE A 97 -1.44 -6.44 0.38
C ILE A 97 -2.65 -5.62 0.84
N GLU A 98 -3.23 -6.00 1.96
CA GLU A 98 -4.15 -5.14 2.71
C GLU A 98 -3.38 -4.34 3.75
N ALA A 99 -3.55 -3.02 3.73
CA ALA A 99 -2.84 -2.10 4.60
C ALA A 99 -3.78 -1.00 5.12
N VAL A 100 -3.47 -0.48 6.30
CA VAL A 100 -4.19 0.60 6.97
C VAL A 100 -3.22 1.74 7.24
N ILE A 101 -3.42 2.89 6.63
CA ILE A 101 -2.61 4.08 6.82
C ILE A 101 -3.13 4.83 8.04
N GLU A 102 -2.34 4.90 9.09
CA GLU A 102 -2.74 5.56 10.34
C GLU A 102 -2.34 7.04 10.34
N HIS A 103 -1.07 7.33 10.03
CA HIS A 103 -0.50 8.66 10.12
C HIS A 103 0.46 8.93 8.97
N ALA A 104 0.50 10.18 8.51
CA ALA A 104 1.54 10.69 7.65
C ALA A 104 2.51 11.56 8.45
N VAL A 105 3.79 11.27 8.34
CA VAL A 105 4.88 12.04 8.93
C VAL A 105 5.61 12.75 7.79
N LEU A 106 5.41 14.06 7.72
CA LEU A 106 6.11 14.96 6.81
C LEU A 106 7.16 15.73 7.62
N LYS A 107 8.23 16.21 6.96
CA LYS A 107 9.37 16.94 7.56
C LYS A 107 9.14 17.60 8.93
N ASP A 108 8.07 18.37 9.07
CA ASP A 108 7.79 19.16 10.27
C ASP A 108 6.38 18.94 10.87
N LYS A 109 5.60 17.96 10.37
CA LYS A 109 4.19 17.78 10.77
C LYS A 109 3.76 16.32 10.75
N ILE A 110 3.07 15.91 11.82
CA ILE A 110 2.28 14.67 11.85
C ILE A 110 0.86 15.02 11.45
N ALA A 111 0.37 14.45 10.37
CA ALA A 111 -1.01 14.54 9.94
C ALA A 111 -1.70 13.19 10.18
N ALA A 112 -2.82 13.19 10.92
CA ALA A 112 -3.69 12.03 10.96
C ALA A 112 -4.29 11.83 9.56
N VAL A 113 -4.29 10.59 9.06
CA VAL A 113 -4.95 10.27 7.79
C VAL A 113 -6.42 10.01 8.10
N TYR A 114 -7.29 10.86 7.58
CA TYR A 114 -8.74 10.73 7.77
C TYR A 114 -9.32 9.93 6.60
N PRO A 115 -10.32 9.09 6.86
CA PRO A 115 -10.81 8.15 5.88
C PRO A 115 -11.76 8.90 4.94
N ASN A 116 -11.54 8.79 3.64
CA ASN A 116 -12.63 8.89 2.67
C ASN A 116 -13.03 7.51 2.12
N LEU A 117 -12.25 6.47 2.40
CA LEU A 117 -12.55 5.08 2.10
C LEU A 117 -12.58 4.23 3.37
N GLU A 118 -13.79 3.86 3.80
CA GLU A 118 -13.99 2.61 4.53
C GLU A 118 -14.20 1.50 3.51
N ILE A 119 -13.25 0.55 3.40
CA ILE A 119 -13.34 -0.73 2.67
C ILE A 119 -14.42 -0.69 1.55
N LEU A 120 -14.27 0.15 0.51
CA LEU A 120 -15.35 0.30 -0.47
C LEU A 120 -15.43 -0.98 -1.32
N ASN A 121 -16.24 -1.93 -0.85
CA ASN A 121 -16.71 -3.12 -1.56
C ASN A 121 -15.64 -4.21 -1.86
N GLN A 122 -14.73 -4.46 -0.91
CA GLN A 122 -13.81 -5.60 -0.79
C GLN A 122 -13.32 -6.21 -2.12
N TYR A 123 -12.20 -5.71 -2.65
CA TYR A 123 -11.42 -6.23 -3.79
C TYR A 123 -11.66 -5.59 -5.17
N PRO A 124 -10.64 -5.65 -6.07
CA PRO A 124 -10.66 -5.03 -7.39
C PRO A 124 -11.80 -5.54 -8.27
N TYR A 125 -12.28 -4.69 -9.18
CA TYR A 125 -13.38 -4.96 -10.11
C TYR A 125 -13.24 -6.27 -10.92
N TRP A 126 -12.02 -6.69 -11.27
CA TRP A 126 -11.74 -7.95 -11.98
C TRP A 126 -11.80 -9.19 -11.06
N TRP A 127 -11.65 -9.03 -9.75
CA TRP A 127 -11.98 -10.08 -8.77
C TRP A 127 -13.51 -10.29 -8.62
N ARG A 128 -14.34 -9.32 -9.05
CA ARG A 128 -15.82 -9.42 -9.06
C ARG A 128 -16.43 -10.07 -10.31
N LYS A 129 -15.67 -10.26 -11.42
CA LYS A 129 -16.21 -10.61 -12.76
C LYS A 129 -16.21 -12.11 -13.14
N ILE A 130 -15.67 -13.01 -12.32
CA ILE A 130 -15.49 -14.44 -12.66
C ILE A 130 -16.64 -15.30 -12.08
N GLY A 131 -17.89 -14.96 -12.40
CA GLY A 131 -19.06 -15.62 -11.81
C GLY A 131 -20.40 -15.34 -12.51
N GLU A 132 -20.39 -14.97 -13.79
CA GLU A 132 -21.54 -15.10 -14.71
C GLU A 132 -21.15 -16.05 -15.86
#